data_AF-D8M7C2-F1
#
_entry.id   AF-D8M7C2-F1
#
_cell.length_a   1.000
_cell.length_b   1.000
_cell.length_c   1.000
_cell.angle_alpha   90.00
_cell.angle_beta   90.00
_cell.angle_gamma   90.00
#
_symmetry.space_group_name_H-M   'P 1'
#
loop_
_entity.id
_entity.type
_entity.pdbx_description
1 polymer ?
#
loop_
_entity_poly.entity_id
_entity_poly.type
_entity_poly.pdbx_seq_one_letter_code
_entity_poly.pdbx_strand_id
1 'polypeptide(L)'
;MCRPATTYALVLKKQGTGGWGNNKATVKLADGRTLLSESLAAGATEKEYNFNPAYSVYPQWTHWSYLVDGTAAPAGWNTLSGAPSNWETQRPGQFPAASGVTQYYFTKFQIEDLTEFASMDIAVNVKAGVVVYLNGVEIRRYNLPENAEVKEDTAATGESGEPFLLVIGEAVQRERLVVGENILAFELHRYEANEETNSFDGSAILILDNMYLLLDGTGTTVPALTGVEGSDKVFDNNSATKMLTATGICEGVELIWSWSNDRREPIGRYGLVSGNDCNNRHPSGWTLYGSNDGEHWTILQSKAGQRFTAYYQQKLYNIFNVNPYNKYRLVATECSNTETSMNCDNWGKTKRFQLADFYLFTKLIASNEYCRPEGDFTGAMNGDIAYAECPNLYEGTRSRYCNNGTYAEEVVACYPSIPQGIDYGATTLKLTQNKEVNVVPTIIGVEVTVTSFPMLPAGLTLVPSTGAITGKPTTVQDSRKYTISVTNEGGTITTTINILVLEAPVNYVLIVLIVVVVIIVIVAIVVLIVLLSKKKKKTGAKKSMPKSAKSAKAPAPKPAQVKTKTAVKV
;
A
#
# COMPACT_ATOMS: atom_id res chain seq x y z
N MET A 1 30.58 11.79 39.67
CA MET A 1 31.52 10.72 39.27
C MET A 1 31.00 10.11 37.98
N CYS A 2 31.71 10.29 36.86
CA CYS A 2 31.33 9.64 35.61
C CYS A 2 31.54 8.13 35.75
N ARG A 3 30.57 7.33 35.32
CA ARG A 3 30.67 5.88 35.31
C ARG A 3 31.09 5.41 33.90
N PRO A 4 31.78 4.27 33.75
CA PRO A 4 32.11 3.72 32.43
C PRO A 4 30.87 3.52 31.56
N ALA A 5 30.99 3.67 30.25
CA ALA A 5 29.89 3.32 29.35
C ALA A 5 29.87 1.79 29.18
N THR A 6 28.92 1.12 29.83
CA THR A 6 28.77 -0.35 29.85
C THR A 6 27.30 -0.70 30.13
N THR A 7 26.92 -1.96 30.00
CA THR A 7 25.60 -2.44 30.44
C THR A 7 25.40 -2.21 31.94
N TYR A 8 24.24 -1.65 32.27
CA TYR A 8 23.76 -1.41 33.63
C TYR A 8 22.40 -2.08 33.84
N ALA A 9 22.07 -2.32 35.11
CA ALA A 9 20.77 -2.80 35.55
C ALA A 9 20.03 -1.69 36.29
N LEU A 10 18.83 -1.35 35.83
CA LEU A 10 17.85 -0.56 36.57
C LEU A 10 17.02 -1.51 37.44
N VAL A 11 17.23 -1.46 38.75
CA VAL A 11 16.51 -2.31 39.72
C VAL A 11 15.41 -1.50 40.40
N LEU A 12 14.15 -1.82 40.11
CA LEU A 12 12.99 -1.22 40.75
C LEU A 12 12.57 -2.07 41.94
N LYS A 13 12.49 -1.49 43.14
CA LYS A 13 12.08 -2.19 44.37
C LYS A 13 10.98 -1.43 45.09
N LYS A 14 10.05 -2.14 45.71
CA LYS A 14 9.05 -1.56 46.62
C LYS A 14 8.72 -2.45 47.81
N GLN A 15 8.10 -1.84 48.82
CA GLN A 15 7.48 -2.53 49.94
C GLN A 15 5.97 -2.63 49.68
N GLY A 16 5.40 -3.85 49.68
CA GLY A 16 3.96 -4.09 49.50
C GLY A 16 3.56 -4.65 48.12
N THR A 17 2.26 -4.91 47.94
CA THR A 17 1.72 -5.68 46.80
C THR A 17 1.11 -4.82 45.68
N GLY A 18 0.78 -3.54 45.92
CA GLY A 18 0.25 -2.64 44.89
C GLY A 18 1.29 -2.24 43.84
N GLY A 19 0.89 -2.06 42.58
CA GLY A 19 1.79 -1.59 41.51
C GLY A 19 2.13 -0.10 41.65
N TRP A 20 3.11 0.38 40.88
CA TRP A 20 3.51 1.80 40.84
C TRP A 20 2.51 2.71 40.12
N GLY A 21 1.53 2.14 39.41
CA GLY A 21 0.58 2.89 38.61
C GLY A 21 1.32 3.70 37.54
N ASN A 22 1.01 5.00 37.46
CA ASN A 22 1.62 5.92 36.48
C ASN A 22 3.07 6.31 36.81
N ASN A 23 3.61 5.91 37.97
CA ASN A 23 4.99 6.22 38.33
C ASN A 23 5.95 5.31 37.58
N LYS A 24 6.97 5.90 36.95
CA LYS A 24 7.96 5.17 36.15
C LYS A 24 9.36 5.73 36.36
N ALA A 25 10.35 4.86 36.23
CA ALA A 25 11.76 5.25 36.16
C ALA A 25 12.19 5.28 34.70
N THR A 26 12.91 6.32 34.31
CA THR A 26 13.28 6.56 32.90
C THR A 26 14.78 6.81 32.79
N VAL A 27 15.42 6.14 31.83
CA VAL A 27 16.80 6.41 31.43
C VAL A 27 16.78 7.33 30.21
N LYS A 28 17.33 8.53 30.36
CA LYS A 28 17.47 9.52 29.29
C LYS A 28 18.90 9.54 28.78
N LEU A 29 19.03 9.57 27.46
CA LEU A 29 20.30 9.67 26.76
C LEU A 29 20.76 11.13 26.65
N ALA A 30 22.05 11.31 26.32
CA ALA A 30 22.67 12.63 26.18
C ALA A 30 22.04 13.49 25.07
N ASP A 31 21.44 12.86 24.05
CA ASP A 31 20.71 13.51 22.96
C ASP A 31 19.20 13.73 23.28
N GLY A 32 18.78 13.47 24.52
CA GLY A 32 17.41 13.67 25.00
C GLY A 32 16.44 12.50 24.78
N ARG A 33 16.84 11.49 23.99
CA ARG A 33 16.01 10.28 23.73
C ARG A 33 15.76 9.49 25.00
N THR A 34 14.62 8.80 25.04
CA THR A 34 14.33 7.81 26.07
C THR A 34 14.91 6.46 25.66
N LEU A 35 15.87 5.93 26.43
CA LEU A 35 16.41 4.57 26.19
C LEU A 35 15.53 3.50 26.84
N LEU A 36 15.03 3.77 28.04
CA LEU A 36 14.24 2.82 28.83
C LEU A 36 13.24 3.61 29.69
N SER A 37 12.01 3.13 29.81
CA SER A 37 11.01 3.67 30.74
C SER A 37 10.17 2.55 31.32
N GLU A 38 10.33 2.31 32.63
CA GLU A 38 9.81 1.11 33.29
C GLU A 38 9.03 1.43 34.56
N SER A 39 8.01 0.61 34.83
CA SER A 39 7.19 0.65 36.04
C SER A 39 7.21 -0.70 36.74
N LEU A 40 6.89 -0.72 38.03
CA LEU A 40 6.78 -1.97 38.79
C LEU A 40 5.32 -2.39 38.91
N ALA A 41 4.98 -3.50 38.25
CA ALA A 41 3.64 -4.06 38.24
C ALA A 41 3.13 -4.47 39.64
N ALA A 42 1.81 -4.58 39.80
CA ALA A 42 1.22 -5.15 41.01
C ALA A 42 1.68 -6.60 41.21
N GLY A 43 1.87 -7.02 42.46
CA GLY A 43 2.39 -8.34 42.82
C GLY A 43 3.91 -8.52 42.68
N ALA A 44 4.60 -7.73 41.86
CA ALA A 44 6.07 -7.69 41.84
C ALA A 44 6.60 -6.83 43.00
N THR A 45 7.59 -7.30 43.74
CA THR A 45 8.29 -6.51 44.78
C THR A 45 9.63 -5.96 44.30
N GLU A 46 10.21 -6.61 43.31
CA GLU A 46 11.48 -6.25 42.68
C GLU A 46 11.47 -6.69 41.22
N LYS A 47 12.04 -5.87 40.34
CA LYS A 47 12.31 -6.25 38.95
C LYS A 47 13.56 -5.52 38.44
N GLU A 48 14.34 -6.22 37.63
CA GLU A 48 15.58 -5.75 37.04
C GLU A 48 15.41 -5.55 35.54
N TYR A 49 15.96 -4.45 35.03
CA TYR A 49 15.91 -4.07 33.63
C TYR A 49 17.29 -3.66 33.13
N ASN A 50 17.87 -4.46 32.25
CA ASN A 50 19.18 -4.16 31.68
C ASN A 50 19.07 -3.11 30.57
N PHE A 51 20.03 -2.20 30.51
CA PHE A 51 20.17 -1.20 29.46
C PHE A 51 21.64 -0.92 29.19
N ASN A 52 21.96 -0.57 27.96
CA ASN A 52 23.31 -0.14 27.57
C ASN A 52 23.29 1.32 27.10
N PRO A 53 23.82 2.29 27.87
CA PRO A 53 23.94 3.68 27.46
C PRO A 53 25.23 3.97 26.65
N ALA A 54 26.00 2.95 26.27
CA ALA A 54 27.25 3.12 25.55
C ALA A 54 27.01 3.39 24.06
N TYR A 55 27.30 4.62 23.63
CA TYR A 55 27.29 4.99 22.22
C TYR A 55 28.44 4.34 21.45
N SER A 56 28.13 3.81 20.27
CA SER A 56 29.12 3.46 19.26
C SER A 56 29.58 4.70 18.50
N VAL A 57 28.69 5.68 18.32
CA VAL A 57 28.98 7.01 17.77
C VAL A 57 28.33 8.04 18.69
N TYR A 58 29.15 8.84 19.37
CA TYR A 58 28.68 9.79 20.38
C TYR A 58 28.10 11.06 19.75
N PRO A 59 26.90 11.52 20.19
CA PRO A 59 26.38 12.82 19.77
C PRO A 59 27.31 13.93 20.28
N GLN A 60 27.46 15.01 19.51
CA GLN A 60 28.30 16.19 19.80
C GLN A 60 29.82 15.95 19.88
N TRP A 61 30.28 14.77 20.30
CA TRP A 61 31.69 14.52 20.64
C TRP A 61 32.45 13.72 19.59
N THR A 62 31.75 13.13 18.63
CA THR A 62 32.37 12.40 17.51
C THR A 62 32.93 13.37 16.47
N HIS A 63 34.13 13.09 15.98
CA HIS A 63 34.66 13.77 14.80
C HIS A 63 34.11 13.12 13.54
N TRP A 64 33.68 13.95 12.61
CA TRP A 64 33.17 13.56 11.31
C TRP A 64 34.05 14.13 10.22
N SER A 65 34.44 13.29 9.26
CA SER A 65 34.98 13.73 7.98
C SER A 65 33.85 14.35 7.17
N TYR A 66 34.06 15.53 6.60
CA TYR A 66 32.99 16.29 5.96
C TYR A 66 33.37 16.87 4.58
N LEU A 67 32.35 17.04 3.73
CA LEU A 67 32.39 17.78 2.47
C LEU A 67 31.10 18.59 2.34
N VAL A 68 31.20 19.93 2.41
CA VAL A 68 30.04 20.84 2.47
C VAL A 68 30.12 21.99 1.45
N ASP A 69 31.10 21.93 0.55
CA ASP A 69 31.37 22.97 -0.45
C ASP A 69 30.41 22.90 -1.66
N GLY A 70 29.67 21.79 -1.80
CA GLY A 70 28.73 21.52 -2.89
C GLY A 70 29.29 20.70 -4.03
N THR A 71 30.54 20.23 -3.92
CA THR A 71 31.09 19.26 -4.87
C THR A 71 30.56 17.86 -4.59
N ALA A 72 30.43 17.05 -5.64
CA ALA A 72 30.00 15.66 -5.51
C ALA A 72 31.02 14.83 -4.73
N ALA A 73 30.54 14.02 -3.78
CA ALA A 73 31.37 13.04 -3.11
C ALA A 73 31.82 11.94 -4.11
N PRO A 74 33.06 11.44 -4.00
CA PRO A 74 33.53 10.37 -4.88
C PRO A 74 32.75 9.07 -4.65
N ALA A 75 32.66 8.23 -5.68
CA ALA A 75 31.97 6.94 -5.57
C ALA A 75 32.55 6.09 -4.42
N GLY A 76 31.67 5.53 -3.59
CA GLY A 76 32.06 4.69 -2.45
C GLY A 76 32.61 5.45 -1.24
N TRP A 77 32.47 6.77 -1.17
CA TRP A 77 32.90 7.60 -0.02
C TRP A 77 32.33 7.14 1.34
N ASN A 78 31.19 6.46 1.31
CA ASN A 78 30.47 5.90 2.46
C ASN A 78 30.85 4.44 2.77
N THR A 79 31.88 3.88 2.13
CA THR A 79 32.41 2.52 2.37
C THR A 79 33.74 2.58 3.10
N LEU A 80 34.11 1.53 3.84
CA LEU A 80 35.39 1.49 4.56
C LEU A 80 36.62 1.66 3.66
N SER A 81 36.56 1.09 2.45
CA SER A 81 37.63 1.12 1.44
C SER A 81 37.65 2.38 0.58
N GLY A 82 36.50 3.04 0.39
CA GLY A 82 36.36 4.22 -0.48
C GLY A 82 36.32 5.54 0.27
N ALA A 83 36.17 5.53 1.60
CA ALA A 83 36.16 6.71 2.45
C ALA A 83 37.41 7.59 2.21
N PRO A 84 37.25 8.86 1.78
CA PRO A 84 38.38 9.73 1.45
C PRO A 84 39.21 10.09 2.69
N SER A 85 40.53 9.89 2.61
CA SER A 85 41.44 10.23 3.71
C SER A 85 41.80 11.72 3.79
N ASN A 86 41.42 12.50 2.77
CA ASN A 86 41.77 13.91 2.61
C ASN A 86 40.64 14.87 3.00
N TRP A 87 39.47 14.37 3.40
CA TRP A 87 38.42 15.21 3.95
C TRP A 87 38.82 15.74 5.32
N GLU A 88 38.55 17.02 5.56
CA GLU A 88 38.75 17.61 6.88
C GLU A 88 37.81 16.99 7.90
N THR A 89 38.17 17.08 9.18
CA THR A 89 37.38 16.54 10.29
C THR A 89 36.98 17.62 11.27
N GLN A 90 35.72 17.64 11.69
CA GLN A 90 35.23 18.51 12.78
C GLN A 90 34.18 17.80 13.64
N ARG A 91 33.83 18.44 14.76
CA ARG A 91 32.73 18.00 15.63
C ARG A 91 31.45 18.79 15.32
N PRO A 92 30.27 18.23 15.65
CA PRO A 92 29.01 18.98 15.67
C PRO A 92 29.15 20.35 16.34
N GLY A 93 28.53 21.36 15.72
CA GLY A 93 28.62 22.76 16.14
C GLY A 93 29.92 23.48 15.76
N GLN A 94 30.90 22.82 15.11
CA GLN A 94 32.15 23.42 14.65
C GLN A 94 32.37 23.30 13.13
N PHE A 95 31.39 22.76 12.40
CA PHE A 95 31.44 22.71 10.94
C PHE A 95 31.29 24.12 10.33
N PRO A 96 31.95 24.40 9.19
CA PRO A 96 31.66 25.61 8.45
C PRO A 96 30.22 25.60 7.92
N ALA A 97 29.70 26.79 7.62
CA ALA A 97 28.44 26.94 6.92
C ALA A 97 28.52 26.22 5.56
N ALA A 98 27.48 25.46 5.22
CA ALA A 98 27.43 24.78 3.94
C ALA A 98 27.24 25.78 2.81
N SER A 99 27.98 25.62 1.70
CA SER A 99 27.76 26.39 0.47
C SER A 99 27.07 25.56 -0.62
N GLY A 100 27.12 24.23 -0.52
CA GLY A 100 26.46 23.30 -1.43
C GLY A 100 24.96 23.10 -1.21
N VAL A 101 24.29 22.42 -2.15
CA VAL A 101 22.97 21.82 -1.91
C VAL A 101 23.08 20.63 -0.96
N THR A 102 24.14 19.84 -1.17
CA THR A 102 24.38 18.60 -0.45
C THR A 102 25.59 18.72 0.46
N GLN A 103 25.50 18.05 1.60
CA GLN A 103 26.52 17.99 2.64
C GLN A 103 26.78 16.53 3.00
N TYR A 104 28.03 16.12 2.96
CA TYR A 104 28.43 14.74 3.23
C TYR A 104 29.20 14.64 4.53
N TYR A 105 28.87 13.66 5.35
CA TYR A 105 29.55 13.39 6.61
C TYR A 105 29.75 11.89 6.78
N PHE A 106 30.94 11.45 7.21
CA PHE A 106 31.13 10.08 7.66
C PHE A 106 32.04 9.99 8.88
N THR A 107 31.89 8.89 9.61
CA THR A 107 32.81 8.51 10.69
C THR A 107 32.94 7.00 10.73
N LYS A 108 34.10 6.52 11.18
CA LYS A 108 34.37 5.09 11.40
C LYS A 108 34.25 4.79 12.89
N PHE A 109 33.71 3.63 13.22
CA PHE A 109 33.52 3.20 14.60
C PHE A 109 33.75 1.70 14.77
N GLN A 110 34.01 1.27 16.00
CA GLN A 110 34.28 -0.13 16.33
C GLN A 110 33.08 -0.74 17.05
N ILE A 111 32.80 -2.00 16.74
CA ILE A 111 31.86 -2.85 17.47
C ILE A 111 32.62 -4.07 17.97
N GLU A 112 32.67 -4.26 19.28
CA GLU A 112 33.37 -5.39 19.89
C GLU A 112 32.53 -6.67 19.90
N ASP A 113 31.22 -6.52 20.10
CA ASP A 113 30.28 -7.64 20.22
C ASP A 113 28.87 -7.20 19.81
N LEU A 114 28.11 -8.13 19.22
CA LEU A 114 26.72 -7.98 18.81
C LEU A 114 25.78 -9.01 19.49
N THR A 115 26.31 -9.95 20.26
CA THR A 115 25.57 -11.11 20.76
C THR A 115 24.43 -10.76 21.73
N GLU A 116 24.53 -9.65 22.45
CA GLU A 116 23.51 -9.17 23.38
C GLU A 116 22.57 -8.12 22.77
N PHE A 117 22.79 -7.72 21.52
CA PHE A 117 22.13 -6.57 20.89
C PHE A 117 21.18 -7.01 19.78
N ALA A 118 19.99 -6.45 19.78
CA ALA A 118 18.95 -6.77 18.79
C ALA A 118 18.89 -5.73 17.66
N SER A 119 19.20 -4.47 17.96
CA SER A 119 19.22 -3.38 16.98
C SER A 119 20.26 -2.32 17.35
N MET A 120 20.49 -1.39 16.42
CA MET A 120 21.21 -0.15 16.64
C MET A 120 20.29 1.02 16.30
N ASP A 121 20.09 1.94 17.22
CA ASP A 121 19.38 3.19 16.93
C ASP A 121 20.39 4.19 16.37
N ILE A 122 20.24 4.52 15.08
CA ILE A 122 20.97 5.58 14.40
C ILE A 122 20.11 6.84 14.43
N ALA A 123 20.69 7.94 14.86
CA ALA A 123 19.99 9.21 14.96
C ALA A 123 20.77 10.34 14.29
N VAL A 124 20.06 11.28 13.65
CA VAL A 124 20.64 12.46 13.02
C VAL A 124 19.69 13.64 13.13
N ASN A 125 20.23 14.84 13.40
CA ASN A 125 19.45 16.07 13.29
C ASN A 125 19.19 16.39 11.82
N VAL A 126 17.92 16.51 11.47
CA VAL A 126 17.46 16.77 10.10
C VAL A 126 16.48 17.93 10.13
N LYS A 127 16.65 18.84 9.18
CA LYS A 127 15.70 19.92 8.91
C LYS A 127 14.98 19.74 7.58
N ALA A 128 15.72 19.36 6.54
CA ALA A 128 15.18 19.15 5.19
C ALA A 128 15.25 17.68 4.79
N GLY A 129 16.17 17.31 3.89
CA GLY A 129 16.34 15.94 3.38
C GLY A 129 17.59 15.26 3.93
N VAL A 130 17.54 13.92 4.04
CA VAL A 130 18.71 13.12 4.41
C VAL A 130 18.71 11.75 3.74
N VAL A 131 19.89 11.27 3.37
CA VAL A 131 20.20 9.86 3.14
C VAL A 131 21.16 9.37 4.21
N VAL A 132 20.84 8.22 4.82
CA VAL A 132 21.67 7.58 5.85
C VAL A 132 22.25 6.30 5.27
N TYR A 133 23.56 6.14 5.44
CA TYR A 133 24.29 4.98 4.97
C TYR A 133 25.00 4.27 6.12
N LEU A 134 24.93 2.94 6.11
CA LEU A 134 25.70 2.08 7.01
C LEU A 134 26.51 1.11 6.17
N ASN A 135 27.83 1.12 6.33
CA ASN A 135 28.76 0.26 5.59
C ASN A 135 28.52 0.30 4.06
N GLY A 136 28.31 1.49 3.51
CA GLY A 136 28.07 1.73 2.09
C GLY A 136 26.65 1.49 1.61
N VAL A 137 25.74 1.01 2.46
CA VAL A 137 24.35 0.74 2.05
C VAL A 137 23.42 1.83 2.56
N GLU A 138 22.59 2.36 1.66
CA GLU A 138 21.48 3.26 2.02
C GLU A 138 20.48 2.48 2.90
N ILE A 139 20.32 2.92 4.16
CA ILE A 139 19.38 2.33 5.12
C ILE A 139 18.15 3.21 5.33
N ARG A 140 18.24 4.49 4.96
CA ARG A 140 17.14 5.44 5.08
C ARG A 140 17.28 6.59 4.10
N ARG A 141 16.14 6.99 3.55
CA ARG A 141 15.90 8.26 2.90
C ARG A 141 14.74 8.98 3.59
N TYR A 142 14.83 10.30 3.72
CA TYR A 142 13.76 11.16 4.24
C TYR A 142 13.73 12.49 3.46
N ASN A 143 12.52 12.95 3.09
CA ASN A 143 12.27 14.16 2.30
C ASN A 143 13.14 14.28 1.05
N LEU A 144 13.28 13.18 0.29
CA LEU A 144 13.98 13.14 -0.98
C LEU A 144 13.16 12.32 -1.98
N PRO A 145 13.34 12.53 -3.29
CA PRO A 145 12.60 11.79 -4.30
C PRO A 145 12.71 10.27 -4.11
N GLU A 146 11.57 9.58 -4.06
CA GLU A 146 11.54 8.12 -4.08
C GLU A 146 11.83 7.60 -5.48
N ASN A 147 12.51 6.46 -5.59
CA ASN A 147 12.81 5.78 -6.85
C ASN A 147 13.62 6.60 -7.88
N ALA A 148 14.31 7.64 -7.43
CA ALA A 148 15.24 8.42 -8.25
C ALA A 148 16.66 8.37 -7.67
N GLU A 149 17.65 8.55 -8.54
CA GLU A 149 19.04 8.77 -8.15
C GLU A 149 19.15 10.10 -7.40
N VAL A 150 19.83 10.08 -6.25
CA VAL A 150 20.15 11.28 -5.46
C VAL A 150 21.54 11.73 -5.86
N LYS A 151 21.65 13.01 -6.20
CA LYS A 151 22.88 13.67 -6.67
C LYS A 151 23.23 14.84 -5.79
N GLU A 152 24.42 15.39 -5.97
CA GLU A 152 24.94 16.54 -5.22
C GLU A 152 24.07 17.81 -5.37
N ASP A 153 23.29 17.90 -6.44
CA ASP A 153 22.37 19.00 -6.74
C ASP A 153 20.89 18.69 -6.45
N THR A 154 20.59 17.49 -5.95
CA THR A 154 19.23 17.09 -5.58
C THR A 154 18.79 17.88 -4.36
N ALA A 155 17.75 18.68 -4.50
CA ALA A 155 17.09 19.33 -3.37
C ALA A 155 16.18 18.36 -2.62
N ALA A 156 16.00 18.61 -1.32
CA ALA A 156 14.97 17.95 -0.54
C ALA A 156 13.57 18.22 -1.13
N THR A 157 12.59 17.37 -0.82
CA THR A 157 11.19 17.56 -1.21
C THR A 157 10.37 18.33 -0.18
N GLY A 158 10.97 18.63 0.98
CA GLY A 158 10.34 19.39 2.06
C GLY A 158 11.31 19.71 3.19
N GLU A 159 10.88 20.60 4.08
CA GLU A 159 11.65 21.10 5.24
C GLU A 159 10.74 21.36 6.45
N SER A 160 11.25 21.08 7.65
CA SER A 160 10.62 21.42 8.92
C SER A 160 11.03 22.81 9.40
N GLY A 161 10.17 23.46 10.19
CA GLY A 161 10.46 24.78 10.74
C GLY A 161 11.72 24.80 11.62
N GLU A 162 11.94 23.74 12.39
CA GLU A 162 13.12 23.53 13.22
C GLU A 162 13.73 22.15 12.95
N PRO A 163 15.06 21.99 13.10
CA PRO A 163 15.69 20.67 13.06
C PRO A 163 15.11 19.74 14.11
N PHE A 164 14.92 18.47 13.74
CA PHE A 164 14.47 17.43 14.66
C PHE A 164 15.36 16.19 14.54
N LEU A 165 15.32 15.34 15.58
CA LEU A 165 16.09 14.11 15.59
C LEU A 165 15.33 13.00 14.84
N LEU A 166 15.82 12.64 13.66
CA LEU A 166 15.34 11.47 12.91
C LEU A 166 16.01 10.21 13.46
N VAL A 167 15.23 9.19 13.80
CA VAL A 167 15.74 7.93 14.38
C VAL A 167 15.37 6.74 13.52
N ILE A 168 16.35 5.88 13.24
CA ILE A 168 16.20 4.62 12.51
C ILE A 168 16.81 3.50 13.34
N GLY A 169 15.99 2.53 13.72
CA GLY A 169 16.46 1.26 14.25
C GLY A 169 16.94 0.35 13.13
N GLU A 170 18.20 -0.03 13.15
CA GLU A 170 18.78 -1.03 12.25
C GLU A 170 18.90 -2.35 12.98
N ALA A 171 18.15 -3.37 12.54
CA ALA A 171 18.19 -4.69 13.16
C ALA A 171 19.55 -5.36 12.93
N VAL A 172 20.16 -5.89 14.00
CA VAL A 172 21.43 -6.64 13.93
C VAL A 172 21.31 -7.84 12.97
N GLN A 173 20.12 -8.45 12.91
CA GLN A 173 19.80 -9.56 12.02
C GLN A 173 19.87 -9.23 10.52
N ARG A 174 19.97 -7.95 10.12
CA ARG A 174 20.26 -7.59 8.73
C ARG A 174 21.70 -7.87 8.33
N GLU A 175 22.57 -8.21 9.29
CA GLU A 175 23.97 -8.53 9.08
C GLU A 175 24.75 -7.39 8.39
N ARG A 176 24.25 -6.15 8.48
CA ARG A 176 24.95 -4.95 7.96
C ARG A 176 26.05 -4.48 8.91
N LEU A 177 25.83 -4.61 10.21
CA LEU A 177 26.82 -4.36 11.23
C LEU A 177 27.78 -5.54 11.30
N VAL A 178 29.07 -5.25 11.41
CA VAL A 178 30.11 -6.27 11.59
C VAL A 178 30.81 -6.07 12.93
N VAL A 179 31.27 -7.15 13.55
CA VAL A 179 32.24 -7.04 14.65
C VAL A 179 33.56 -6.55 14.07
N GLY A 180 34.11 -5.49 14.65
CA GLY A 180 35.24 -4.73 14.14
C GLY A 180 34.85 -3.36 13.58
N GLU A 181 35.56 -2.92 12.55
CA GLU A 181 35.41 -1.58 11.97
C GLU A 181 34.14 -1.48 11.12
N ASN A 182 33.36 -0.42 11.37
CA ASN A 182 32.17 -0.03 10.62
C ASN A 182 32.30 1.44 10.20
N ILE A 183 31.50 1.87 9.22
CA ILE A 183 31.37 3.25 8.80
C ILE A 183 29.90 3.67 8.79
N LEU A 184 29.62 4.80 9.42
CA LEU A 184 28.32 5.47 9.40
C LEU A 184 28.48 6.77 8.60
N ALA A 185 27.55 7.03 7.68
CA ALA A 185 27.61 8.20 6.82
C ALA A 185 26.23 8.81 6.58
N PHE A 186 26.23 10.12 6.35
CA PHE A 186 25.04 10.93 6.15
C PHE A 186 25.23 11.89 4.98
N GLU A 187 24.19 12.01 4.16
CA GLU A 187 24.10 12.98 3.08
C GLU A 187 22.88 13.86 3.34
N LEU A 188 23.11 15.12 3.73
CA LEU A 188 22.05 16.08 4.03
C LEU A 188 21.79 16.96 2.81
N HIS A 189 20.53 17.19 2.50
CA HIS A 189 20.09 18.01 1.38
C HIS A 189 19.21 19.15 1.86
N ARG A 190 19.48 20.36 1.39
CA ARG A 190 18.62 21.52 1.64
C ARG A 190 17.36 21.48 0.78
N TYR A 191 16.27 22.06 1.29
CA TYR A 191 15.07 22.36 0.50
C TYR A 191 15.22 23.74 -0.16
N GLU A 192 15.51 24.77 0.65
CA GLU A 192 15.78 26.14 0.20
C GLU A 192 17.23 26.56 0.48
N ALA A 193 17.44 27.73 1.10
CA ALA A 193 18.76 28.21 1.49
C ALA A 193 19.39 27.29 2.54
N ASN A 194 20.73 27.27 2.59
CA ASN A 194 21.42 26.60 3.67
C ASN A 194 21.11 27.26 5.01
N GLU A 195 21.10 26.46 6.07
CA GLU A 195 21.13 27.00 7.42
C GLU A 195 22.39 27.86 7.59
N GLU A 196 22.24 29.03 8.20
CA GLU A 196 23.35 29.95 8.51
C GLU A 196 24.42 29.26 9.36
N THR A 197 23.99 28.32 10.20
CA THR A 197 24.83 27.46 11.03
C THR A 197 24.57 26.01 10.69
N ASN A 198 25.64 25.26 10.48
CA ASN A 198 25.56 23.84 10.22
C ASN A 198 25.12 23.07 11.48
N SER A 199 23.92 22.50 11.45
CA SER A 199 23.26 21.83 12.57
C SER A 199 23.50 20.31 12.62
N PHE A 200 24.36 19.78 11.75
CA PHE A 200 24.63 18.35 11.68
C PHE A 200 25.14 17.79 13.02
N ASP A 201 24.43 16.80 13.54
CA ASP A 201 24.84 15.94 14.65
C ASP A 201 24.26 14.54 14.42
N GLY A 202 25.14 13.54 14.42
CA GLY A 202 24.81 12.14 14.18
C GLY A 202 25.27 11.27 15.35
N SER A 203 24.49 10.26 15.69
CA SER A 203 24.83 9.30 16.75
C SER A 203 24.34 7.88 16.44
N ALA A 204 24.94 6.90 17.10
CA ALA A 204 24.54 5.50 17.01
C ALA A 204 24.75 4.80 18.36
N ILE A 205 23.75 4.05 18.80
CA ILE A 205 23.75 3.32 20.07
C ILE A 205 23.14 1.93 19.88
N LEU A 206 23.82 0.91 20.40
CA LEU A 206 23.31 -0.47 20.37
C LEU A 206 22.22 -0.67 21.42
N ILE A 207 21.13 -1.29 21.03
CA ILE A 207 19.97 -1.58 21.87
C ILE A 207 19.96 -3.07 22.22
N LEU A 208 19.88 -3.38 23.51
CA LEU A 208 19.92 -4.76 24.00
C LEU A 208 18.72 -5.56 23.49
N ASP A 209 18.88 -6.88 23.50
CA ASP A 209 17.80 -7.83 23.31
C ASP A 209 16.70 -7.68 24.38
N ASN A 210 15.43 -7.85 23.99
CA ASN A 210 14.25 -7.75 24.84
C ASN A 210 14.01 -6.39 25.52
N MET A 211 14.46 -5.28 24.93
CA MET A 211 14.16 -3.94 25.44
C MET A 211 12.78 -3.47 24.99
N TYR A 212 12.04 -2.84 25.91
CA TYR A 212 10.72 -2.25 25.66
C TYR A 212 10.80 -1.03 24.74
N LEU A 213 9.91 -0.93 23.75
CA LEU A 213 9.97 0.07 22.67
C LEU A 213 8.74 0.97 22.52
N LEU A 214 7.72 0.88 23.37
CA LEU A 214 6.65 1.89 23.39
C LEU A 214 7.11 3.15 24.13
N LEU A 215 8.05 3.84 23.50
CA LEU A 215 8.71 5.04 23.98
C LEU A 215 8.54 6.14 22.92
N ASP A 216 8.43 7.40 23.35
CA ASP A 216 8.42 8.56 22.46
C ASP A 216 7.41 8.46 21.29
N GLY A 217 6.22 7.90 21.57
CA GLY A 217 5.15 7.68 20.61
C GLY A 217 3.77 7.78 21.22
N THR A 218 2.75 7.43 20.45
CA THR A 218 1.34 7.52 20.85
C THR A 218 0.60 6.23 20.50
N GLY A 219 -0.20 5.75 21.45
CA GLY A 219 -1.09 4.61 21.28
C GLY A 219 -2.51 5.07 21.04
N THR A 220 -3.19 4.50 20.04
CA THR A 220 -4.60 4.72 19.75
C THR A 220 -5.30 3.39 19.48
N THR A 221 -6.64 3.40 19.55
CA THR A 221 -7.43 2.20 19.25
C THR A 221 -8.61 2.52 18.35
N VAL A 222 -9.08 1.50 17.63
CA VAL A 222 -10.35 1.52 16.91
C VAL A 222 -11.24 0.41 17.48
N PRO A 223 -12.41 0.71 18.07
CA PRO A 223 -12.92 2.05 18.37
C PRO A 223 -12.08 2.78 19.43
N ALA A 224 -12.11 4.11 19.40
CA ALA A 224 -11.52 4.94 20.45
C ALA A 224 -12.43 4.97 21.69
N LEU A 225 -11.84 4.70 22.85
CA LEU A 225 -12.50 4.62 24.16
C LEU A 225 -11.88 5.60 25.15
N THR A 226 -12.70 6.09 26.08
CA THR A 226 -12.29 7.00 27.17
C THR A 226 -12.72 6.44 28.54
N GLY A 227 -12.20 7.01 29.63
CA GLY A 227 -12.57 6.64 30.99
C GLY A 227 -11.60 5.65 31.64
N VAL A 228 -12.04 5.00 32.72
CA VAL A 228 -11.18 4.12 33.54
C VAL A 228 -10.73 2.85 32.81
N GLU A 229 -11.45 2.43 31.78
CA GLU A 229 -11.12 1.31 30.89
C GLU A 229 -10.93 1.76 29.43
N GLY A 230 -10.42 2.99 29.25
CA GLY A 230 -10.20 3.63 27.96
C GLY A 230 -9.03 3.05 27.15
N SER A 231 -8.82 3.63 25.97
CA SER A 231 -7.79 3.20 25.00
C SER A 231 -6.37 3.31 25.56
N ASP A 232 -6.12 4.29 26.42
CA ASP A 232 -4.81 4.56 27.00
C ASP A 232 -4.31 3.39 27.87
N LYS A 233 -5.22 2.58 28.41
CA LYS A 233 -4.88 1.50 29.34
C LYS A 233 -4.09 0.38 28.69
N VAL A 234 -4.27 0.13 27.40
CA VAL A 234 -3.51 -0.94 26.71
C VAL A 234 -2.08 -0.51 26.35
N PHE A 235 -1.69 0.74 26.60
CA PHE A 235 -0.37 1.28 26.27
C PHE A 235 0.34 1.93 27.48
N ASP A 236 -0.19 1.78 28.70
CA ASP A 236 0.28 2.51 29.88
C ASP A 236 1.37 1.77 30.68
N ASN A 237 1.73 0.54 30.29
CA ASN A 237 2.67 -0.33 31.01
C ASN A 237 2.21 -0.57 32.44
N ASN A 238 0.90 -0.79 32.63
CA ASN A 238 0.30 -1.04 33.91
C ASN A 238 -0.76 -2.14 33.84
N SER A 239 -0.32 -3.38 34.03
CA SER A 239 -1.20 -4.55 34.09
C SER A 239 -2.39 -4.47 35.07
N ALA A 240 -2.44 -3.52 36.01
CA ALA A 240 -3.58 -3.33 36.91
C ALA A 240 -4.77 -2.58 36.28
N THR A 241 -4.56 -1.87 35.16
CA THR A 241 -5.61 -1.26 34.34
C THR A 241 -5.93 -2.15 33.15
N LYS A 242 -7.03 -1.88 32.44
CA LYS A 242 -7.36 -2.58 31.20
C LYS A 242 -8.20 -1.73 30.27
N MET A 243 -8.07 -1.94 28.98
CA MET A 243 -9.05 -1.51 27.99
C MET A 243 -10.20 -2.51 27.95
N LEU A 244 -11.44 -2.04 27.82
CA LEU A 244 -12.63 -2.90 27.63
C LEU A 244 -13.60 -2.28 26.62
N THR A 245 -13.90 -2.97 25.53
CA THR A 245 -14.86 -2.49 24.51
C THR A 245 -16.31 -2.66 24.95
N ALA A 246 -17.23 -1.98 24.26
CA ALA A 246 -18.67 -2.20 24.41
C ALA A 246 -19.08 -3.63 23.98
N THR A 247 -20.25 -4.04 24.43
CA THR A 247 -20.87 -5.32 24.08
C THR A 247 -21.01 -5.49 22.57
N GLY A 248 -20.59 -6.65 22.03
CA GLY A 248 -20.67 -6.99 20.61
C GLY A 248 -19.43 -6.62 19.80
N ILE A 249 -18.42 -5.99 20.41
CA ILE A 249 -17.23 -5.50 19.71
C ILE A 249 -16.01 -6.31 20.14
N CYS A 250 -15.51 -7.17 19.25
CA CYS A 250 -14.16 -7.75 19.38
C CYS A 250 -13.43 -7.81 18.05
N GLU A 251 -13.99 -8.54 17.09
CA GLU A 251 -13.38 -8.70 15.78
C GLU A 251 -13.30 -7.33 15.10
N GLY A 252 -12.14 -7.00 14.54
CA GLY A 252 -11.85 -5.69 13.98
C GLY A 252 -11.38 -4.63 14.99
N VAL A 253 -11.24 -4.95 16.29
CA VAL A 253 -10.59 -4.02 17.23
C VAL A 253 -9.13 -3.84 16.83
N GLU A 254 -8.71 -2.59 16.67
CA GLU A 254 -7.35 -2.22 16.30
C GLU A 254 -6.63 -1.59 17.49
N LEU A 255 -5.39 -2.00 17.74
CA LEU A 255 -4.43 -1.34 18.63
C LEU A 255 -3.30 -0.80 17.77
N ILE A 256 -3.08 0.51 17.79
CA ILE A 256 -2.12 1.18 16.91
C ILE A 256 -1.11 1.93 17.76
N TRP A 257 0.17 1.66 17.57
CA TRP A 257 1.26 2.48 18.09
C TRP A 257 1.93 3.24 16.94
N SER A 258 2.14 4.54 17.11
CA SER A 258 2.83 5.41 16.15
C SER A 258 3.93 6.20 16.85
N TRP A 259 5.16 6.16 16.32
CA TRP A 259 6.23 7.03 16.81
C TRP A 259 6.16 8.42 16.16
N SER A 260 6.59 9.44 16.91
CA SER A 260 6.73 10.80 16.40
C SER A 260 7.92 10.93 15.44
N ASN A 261 7.98 12.03 14.68
CA ASN A 261 9.13 12.42 13.86
C ASN A 261 9.60 11.36 12.84
N ASP A 262 8.68 10.52 12.36
CA ASP A 262 8.98 9.41 11.44
C ASP A 262 10.13 8.50 11.95
N ARG A 263 10.22 8.33 13.28
CA ARG A 263 11.07 7.31 13.91
C ARG A 263 10.58 5.95 13.47
N ARG A 264 11.50 5.08 13.04
CA ARG A 264 11.16 3.73 12.55
C ARG A 264 11.94 2.68 13.31
N GLU A 265 11.24 1.67 13.81
CA GLU A 265 11.83 0.62 14.66
C GLU A 265 11.56 -0.78 14.11
N PRO A 266 12.55 -1.70 14.11
CA PRO A 266 12.38 -3.09 13.71
C PRO A 266 11.99 -3.94 14.93
N ILE A 267 10.70 -3.94 15.27
CA ILE A 267 10.20 -4.73 16.39
C ILE A 267 10.37 -6.21 16.08
N GLY A 268 11.00 -6.95 16.99
CA GLY A 268 11.22 -8.40 16.86
C GLY A 268 10.39 -9.25 17.84
N ARG A 269 9.64 -8.61 18.76
CA ARG A 269 8.72 -9.28 19.67
C ARG A 269 7.60 -8.35 20.09
N TYR A 270 6.40 -8.88 20.30
CA TYR A 270 5.33 -8.18 20.99
C TYR A 270 4.80 -9.00 22.17
N GLY A 271 4.11 -8.32 23.08
CA GLY A 271 3.48 -8.92 24.25
C GLY A 271 2.02 -8.51 24.37
N LEU A 272 1.18 -9.42 24.86
CA LEU A 272 -0.20 -9.14 25.26
C LEU A 272 -0.38 -9.55 26.71
N VAL A 273 -1.05 -8.72 27.50
CA VAL A 273 -1.35 -8.99 28.90
C VAL A 273 -2.86 -9.10 29.08
N SER A 274 -3.33 -10.21 29.66
CA SER A 274 -4.75 -10.42 29.95
C SER A 274 -5.24 -9.47 31.04
N GLY A 275 -6.50 -9.04 30.94
CA GLY A 275 -7.20 -8.33 32.00
C GLY A 275 -7.56 -9.21 33.20
N ASN A 276 -8.36 -8.64 34.11
CA ASN A 276 -8.71 -9.23 35.40
C ASN A 276 -10.16 -9.72 35.53
N ASP A 277 -10.84 -9.93 34.40
CA ASP A 277 -12.28 -10.26 34.37
C ASP A 277 -12.53 -11.64 33.75
N CYS A 278 -12.80 -11.74 32.44
CA CYS A 278 -13.20 -13.01 31.81
C CYS A 278 -12.41 -13.33 30.54
N ASN A 279 -12.09 -14.60 30.34
CA ASN A 279 -11.25 -15.06 29.24
C ASN A 279 -11.90 -14.95 27.85
N ASN A 280 -13.24 -15.04 27.78
CA ASN A 280 -13.98 -14.90 26.52
C ASN A 280 -13.96 -13.48 25.93
N ARG A 281 -13.37 -12.52 26.65
CA ARG A 281 -13.16 -11.13 26.20
C ARG A 281 -11.73 -10.88 25.72
N HIS A 282 -10.81 -11.82 25.90
CA HIS A 282 -9.47 -11.68 25.33
C HIS A 282 -9.48 -12.14 23.88
N PRO A 283 -8.68 -11.51 23.00
CA PRO A 283 -8.54 -11.98 21.64
C PRO A 283 -7.96 -13.40 21.66
N SER A 284 -8.59 -14.31 20.92
CA SER A 284 -8.05 -15.64 20.62
C SER A 284 -7.33 -15.66 19.28
N GLY A 285 -7.49 -14.63 18.45
CA GLY A 285 -6.76 -14.47 17.21
C GLY A 285 -6.58 -13.01 16.83
N TRP A 286 -5.48 -12.71 16.15
CA TRP A 286 -5.15 -11.38 15.67
C TRP A 286 -4.11 -11.43 14.56
N THR A 287 -3.97 -10.32 13.84
CA THR A 287 -2.88 -10.08 12.90
C THR A 287 -2.13 -8.81 13.29
N LEU A 288 -0.80 -8.90 13.34
CA LEU A 288 0.10 -7.77 13.56
C LEU A 288 0.63 -7.26 12.22
N TYR A 289 0.61 -5.95 12.05
CA TYR A 289 1.04 -5.24 10.85
C TYR A 289 2.10 -4.18 11.17
N GLY A 290 2.94 -3.87 10.18
CA GLY A 290 3.85 -2.73 10.17
C GLY A 290 3.54 -1.78 9.00
N SER A 291 3.67 -0.47 9.21
CA SER A 291 3.50 0.55 8.16
C SER A 291 4.37 1.78 8.39
N ASN A 292 4.69 2.47 7.29
CA ASN A 292 5.44 3.72 7.27
C ASN A 292 4.63 4.92 6.74
N ASP A 293 3.49 4.68 6.11
CA ASP A 293 2.56 5.72 5.60
C ASP A 293 1.22 5.71 6.36
N GLY A 294 0.85 4.58 6.95
CA GLY A 294 -0.46 4.34 7.55
C GLY A 294 -1.54 3.92 6.56
N GLU A 295 -1.21 3.80 5.28
CA GLU A 295 -2.11 3.38 4.20
C GLU A 295 -1.80 1.96 3.74
N HIS A 296 -0.52 1.68 3.47
CA HIS A 296 -0.03 0.36 3.11
C HIS A 296 0.51 -0.35 4.36
N TRP A 297 -0.03 -1.53 4.64
CA TRP A 297 0.28 -2.29 5.84
C TRP A 297 0.82 -3.67 5.48
N THR A 298 2.07 -3.94 5.84
CA THR A 298 2.69 -5.25 5.69
C THR A 298 2.26 -6.16 6.84
N ILE A 299 1.80 -7.38 6.54
CA ILE A 299 1.54 -8.41 7.56
C ILE A 299 2.86 -8.91 8.12
N LEU A 300 3.00 -8.87 9.46
CA LEU A 300 4.18 -9.37 10.17
C LEU A 300 3.94 -10.72 10.82
N GLN A 301 2.74 -10.96 11.37
CA GLN A 301 2.38 -12.24 11.97
C GLN A 301 0.87 -12.34 12.15
N SER A 302 0.30 -13.54 11.98
CA SER A 302 -1.05 -13.84 12.41
C SER A 302 -1.05 -14.98 13.44
N LYS A 303 -1.92 -14.89 14.44
CA LYS A 303 -2.15 -15.91 15.46
C LYS A 303 -3.63 -16.22 15.56
N ALA A 304 -3.95 -17.46 15.89
CA ALA A 304 -5.30 -17.94 16.16
C ALA A 304 -5.28 -18.97 17.31
N GLY A 305 -6.45 -19.27 17.88
CA GLY A 305 -6.59 -20.27 18.95
C GLY A 305 -5.81 -19.97 20.23
N GLN A 306 -5.51 -18.69 20.49
CA GLN A 306 -4.77 -18.23 21.65
C GLN A 306 -5.68 -18.10 22.88
N ARG A 307 -5.15 -18.44 24.05
CA ARG A 307 -5.89 -18.40 25.33
C ARG A 307 -5.03 -17.90 26.47
N PHE A 308 -5.61 -17.18 27.43
CA PHE A 308 -4.94 -16.88 28.70
C PHE A 308 -5.46 -17.82 29.80
N THR A 309 -4.58 -18.22 30.73
CA THR A 309 -4.87 -19.22 31.77
C THR A 309 -4.87 -18.63 33.18
N ALA A 310 -4.52 -17.35 33.33
CA ALA A 310 -4.51 -16.63 34.60
C ALA A 310 -4.77 -15.14 34.36
N TYR A 311 -5.22 -14.43 35.40
CA TYR A 311 -5.29 -12.97 35.39
C TYR A 311 -3.90 -12.38 35.24
N TYR A 312 -3.81 -11.25 34.52
CA TYR A 312 -2.56 -10.51 34.34
C TYR A 312 -1.44 -11.35 33.69
N GLN A 313 -1.78 -12.45 33.02
CA GLN A 313 -0.81 -13.27 32.32
C GLN A 313 -0.28 -12.51 31.11
N GLN A 314 1.04 -12.34 31.08
CA GLN A 314 1.76 -11.86 29.92
C GLN A 314 2.08 -13.04 28.99
N LYS A 315 1.78 -12.87 27.71
CA LYS A 315 2.25 -13.74 26.64
C LYS A 315 3.12 -12.95 25.69
N LEU A 316 4.24 -13.54 25.30
CA LEU A 316 5.21 -12.95 24.39
C LEU A 316 5.24 -13.75 23.09
N TYR A 317 5.33 -13.03 21.98
CA TYR A 317 5.37 -13.60 20.64
C TYR A 317 6.57 -13.00 19.91
N ASN A 318 7.56 -13.85 19.61
CA ASN A 318 8.64 -13.48 18.71
C ASN A 318 8.07 -13.33 17.30
N ILE A 319 8.60 -12.36 16.54
CA ILE A 319 8.33 -12.17 15.12
C ILE A 319 9.66 -12.06 14.40
N PHE A 320 9.74 -12.64 13.20
CA PHE A 320 10.84 -12.30 12.31
C PHE A 320 10.50 -10.99 11.63
N ASN A 321 11.17 -9.91 12.02
CA ASN A 321 11.05 -8.64 11.36
C ASN A 321 12.38 -7.89 11.46
N VAL A 322 12.94 -7.59 10.30
CA VAL A 322 14.16 -6.81 10.15
C VAL A 322 13.90 -5.44 9.55
N ASN A 323 12.65 -5.16 9.16
CA ASN A 323 12.26 -3.91 8.53
C ASN A 323 11.76 -2.93 9.60
N PRO A 324 12.33 -1.72 9.66
CA PRO A 324 11.87 -0.72 10.60
C PRO A 324 10.57 -0.05 10.11
N TYR A 325 9.60 0.06 11.00
CA TYR A 325 8.29 0.69 10.74
C TYR A 325 8.03 1.85 11.72
N ASN A 326 7.34 2.90 11.25
CA ASN A 326 6.88 4.02 12.08
C ASN A 326 5.58 3.69 12.84
N LYS A 327 4.81 2.72 12.35
CA LYS A 327 3.54 2.30 12.94
C LYS A 327 3.44 0.80 13.04
N TYR A 328 2.94 0.32 14.18
CA TYR A 328 2.54 -1.07 14.36
C TYR A 328 1.06 -1.12 14.73
N ARG A 329 0.33 -2.05 14.09
CA ARG A 329 -1.09 -2.25 14.33
C ARG A 329 -1.39 -3.71 14.60
N LEU A 330 -2.09 -3.99 15.69
CA LEU A 330 -2.69 -5.31 15.96
C LEU A 330 -4.18 -5.22 15.69
N VAL A 331 -4.71 -6.13 14.86
CA VAL A 331 -6.15 -6.24 14.58
C VAL A 331 -6.66 -7.56 15.14
N ALA A 332 -7.61 -7.52 16.06
CA ALA A 332 -8.26 -8.72 16.59
C ALA A 332 -9.10 -9.39 15.51
N THR A 333 -8.85 -10.67 15.26
CA THR A 333 -9.57 -11.47 14.25
C THR A 333 -10.50 -12.50 14.88
N GLU A 334 -10.38 -12.74 16.19
CA GLU A 334 -11.18 -13.75 16.89
C GLU A 334 -11.24 -13.46 18.40
N CYS A 335 -12.41 -13.67 19.01
CA CYS A 335 -12.60 -13.80 20.47
C CYS A 335 -13.50 -15.02 20.77
N SER A 336 -12.98 -16.22 20.55
CA SER A 336 -13.76 -17.47 20.63
C SER A 336 -13.44 -18.31 21.86
N ASN A 337 -12.72 -17.78 22.86
CA ASN A 337 -12.40 -18.53 24.07
C ASN A 337 -13.68 -18.93 24.82
N THR A 338 -14.00 -20.23 24.86
CA THR A 338 -15.25 -20.77 25.44
C THR A 338 -15.12 -21.18 26.92
N GLU A 339 -13.96 -21.00 27.54
CA GLU A 339 -13.66 -21.52 28.87
C GLU A 339 -14.23 -20.62 29.98
N THR A 340 -14.80 -21.24 31.03
CA THR A 340 -15.34 -20.54 32.21
C THR A 340 -14.28 -20.26 33.28
N SER A 341 -13.04 -20.71 33.09
CA SER A 341 -11.90 -20.34 33.94
C SER A 341 -11.79 -18.81 33.97
N MET A 342 -11.52 -18.21 35.14
CA MET A 342 -11.61 -16.77 35.41
C MET A 342 -13.03 -16.26 35.72
N ASN A 343 -13.90 -17.09 36.31
CA ASN A 343 -15.25 -16.71 36.79
C ASN A 343 -16.04 -15.89 35.75
N CYS A 344 -16.07 -16.38 34.52
CA CYS A 344 -16.87 -15.77 33.47
C CYS A 344 -18.35 -15.87 33.84
N ASP A 345 -18.92 -14.76 34.32
CA ASP A 345 -20.35 -14.62 34.50
C ASP A 345 -21.07 -14.99 33.18
N ASN A 346 -22.24 -15.62 33.27
CA ASN A 346 -23.08 -16.07 32.14
C ASN A 346 -23.57 -14.93 31.20
N TRP A 347 -22.97 -13.74 31.23
CA TRP A 347 -23.04 -12.72 30.19
C TRP A 347 -22.45 -13.18 28.83
N GLY A 348 -21.89 -14.40 28.75
CA GLY A 348 -21.26 -15.05 27.60
C GLY A 348 -22.13 -15.29 26.35
N LYS A 349 -23.08 -14.40 26.03
CA LYS A 349 -23.76 -14.37 24.73
C LYS A 349 -23.22 -13.28 23.79
N THR A 350 -22.36 -12.37 24.27
CA THR A 350 -21.92 -11.22 23.48
C THR A 350 -20.41 -11.02 23.53
N LYS A 351 -19.77 -11.01 22.35
CA LYS A 351 -18.32 -10.83 22.19
C LYS A 351 -17.89 -9.44 22.71
N ARG A 352 -16.77 -9.36 23.42
CA ARG A 352 -16.09 -8.11 23.84
C ARG A 352 -14.59 -8.29 23.66
N PHE A 353 -13.85 -7.20 23.67
CA PHE A 353 -12.40 -7.17 23.66
C PHE A 353 -11.88 -6.51 24.93
N GLN A 354 -10.87 -7.12 25.55
CA GLN A 354 -10.12 -6.53 26.63
C GLN A 354 -8.65 -6.95 26.55
N LEU A 355 -7.76 -6.05 26.96
CA LEU A 355 -6.37 -6.33 27.29
C LEU A 355 -5.92 -5.35 28.37
N ALA A 356 -5.05 -5.82 29.25
CA ALA A 356 -4.38 -4.97 30.22
C ALA A 356 -3.26 -4.17 29.56
N ASP A 357 -2.48 -4.79 28.67
CA ASP A 357 -1.38 -4.12 27.97
C ASP A 357 -1.08 -4.79 26.62
N PHE A 358 -0.54 -4.00 25.71
CA PHE A 358 0.14 -4.38 24.49
C PHE A 358 1.55 -3.81 24.51
N TYR A 359 2.55 -4.64 24.24
CA TYR A 359 3.95 -4.26 24.30
C TYR A 359 4.66 -4.56 22.99
N LEU A 360 5.66 -3.73 22.65
CA LEU A 360 6.61 -3.98 21.57
C LEU A 360 8.02 -4.01 22.15
N PHE A 361 8.84 -4.93 21.64
CA PHE A 361 10.21 -5.13 22.11
C PHE A 361 11.18 -5.30 20.95
N THR A 362 12.43 -4.89 21.17
CA THR A 362 13.54 -5.43 20.38
C THR A 362 13.65 -6.93 20.62
N LYS A 363 14.09 -7.67 19.59
CA LYS A 363 14.42 -9.07 19.76
C LYS A 363 15.53 -9.48 18.79
N LEU A 364 16.56 -10.14 19.32
CA LEU A 364 17.53 -10.88 18.52
C LEU A 364 17.02 -12.32 18.39
N ILE A 365 16.71 -12.75 17.16
CA ILE A 365 16.27 -14.12 16.88
C ILE A 365 17.45 -14.97 16.42
N ALA A 366 17.62 -16.14 17.03
CA ALA A 366 18.66 -17.09 16.64
C ALA A 366 18.39 -17.66 15.24
N SER A 367 19.44 -17.91 14.46
CA SER A 367 19.36 -18.31 13.04
C SER A 367 18.64 -19.63 12.77
N ASN A 368 18.43 -20.46 13.79
CA ASN A 368 17.70 -21.73 13.72
C ASN A 368 16.22 -21.63 14.14
N GLU A 369 15.75 -20.46 14.58
CA GLU A 369 14.37 -20.26 15.05
C GLU A 369 13.41 -19.75 13.96
N TYR A 370 13.90 -19.46 12.76
CA TYR A 370 13.10 -18.87 11.68
C TYR A 370 13.51 -19.36 10.30
N CYS A 371 12.62 -19.21 9.33
CA CYS A 371 12.90 -19.33 7.90
C CYS A 371 13.38 -17.97 7.39
N ARG A 372 14.55 -17.95 6.75
CA ARG A 372 15.12 -16.74 6.14
C ARG A 372 14.20 -16.25 5.00
N PRO A 373 14.17 -14.94 4.71
CA PRO A 373 13.49 -14.44 3.51
C PRO A 373 13.94 -15.17 2.25
N GLU A 374 13.00 -15.51 1.37
CA GLU A 374 13.26 -16.23 0.11
C GLU A 374 12.41 -15.62 -1.01
N GLY A 375 13.05 -15.05 -2.03
CA GLY A 375 12.35 -14.33 -3.09
C GLY A 375 11.65 -13.07 -2.54
N ASP A 376 10.34 -12.96 -2.79
CA ASP A 376 9.47 -11.90 -2.28
C ASP A 376 8.78 -12.25 -0.95
N PHE A 377 8.95 -13.47 -0.44
CA PHE A 377 8.45 -13.85 0.87
C PHE A 377 9.32 -13.24 1.97
N THR A 378 8.65 -12.61 2.93
CA THR A 378 9.28 -12.19 4.18
C THR A 378 9.83 -13.38 4.96
N GLY A 379 10.68 -13.14 5.97
CA GLY A 379 11.06 -14.20 6.91
C GLY A 379 9.92 -14.50 7.90
N ALA A 380 9.89 -15.70 8.46
CA ALA A 380 8.89 -16.08 9.47
C ALA A 380 9.49 -16.99 10.54
N MET A 381 9.00 -16.88 11.78
CA MET A 381 9.38 -17.79 12.86
C MET A 381 8.96 -19.22 12.55
N ASN A 382 9.67 -20.21 13.08
CA ASN A 382 9.24 -21.61 13.01
C ASN A 382 7.83 -21.77 13.61
N GLY A 383 6.93 -22.37 12.84
CA GLY A 383 5.52 -22.50 13.21
C GLY A 383 4.62 -21.36 12.74
N ASP A 384 5.17 -20.32 12.11
CA ASP A 384 4.44 -19.20 11.55
C ASP A 384 4.42 -19.20 10.03
N ILE A 385 3.67 -18.25 9.47
CA ILE A 385 3.47 -18.07 8.04
C ILE A 385 4.26 -16.85 7.59
N ALA A 386 5.03 -17.00 6.52
CA ALA A 386 5.58 -15.91 5.73
C ALA A 386 4.55 -15.45 4.69
N TYR A 387 4.54 -14.16 4.42
CA TYR A 387 3.58 -13.52 3.51
C TYR A 387 4.32 -12.84 2.36
N ALA A 388 3.69 -12.82 1.19
CA ALA A 388 4.08 -12.04 0.04
C ALA A 388 2.83 -11.40 -0.59
N GLU A 389 3.01 -10.23 -1.19
CA GLU A 389 1.95 -9.51 -1.88
C GLU A 389 1.52 -10.28 -3.14
N CYS A 390 0.24 -10.11 -3.51
CA CYS A 390 -0.24 -10.60 -4.79
C CYS A 390 0.34 -9.77 -5.95
N PRO A 391 0.41 -10.33 -7.17
CA PRO A 391 0.81 -9.58 -8.36
C PRO A 391 -0.06 -8.33 -8.56
N ASN A 392 0.48 -7.32 -9.26
CA ASN A 392 -0.26 -6.09 -9.57
C ASN A 392 -1.66 -6.38 -10.13
N LEU A 393 -2.65 -5.62 -9.67
CA LEU A 393 -4.09 -5.75 -10.01
C LEU A 393 -4.78 -7.00 -9.42
N TYR A 394 -4.12 -7.72 -8.54
CA TYR A 394 -4.73 -8.71 -7.66
C TYR A 394 -4.66 -8.23 -6.21
N GLU A 395 -5.65 -8.65 -5.42
CA GLU A 395 -5.68 -8.49 -3.97
C GLU A 395 -5.69 -9.85 -3.27
N GLY A 396 -5.44 -9.85 -1.97
CA GLY A 396 -5.28 -11.08 -1.19
C GLY A 396 -3.84 -11.26 -0.74
N THR A 397 -3.43 -12.51 -0.51
CA THR A 397 -2.05 -12.81 -0.06
C THR A 397 -1.53 -14.11 -0.64
N ARG A 398 -0.21 -14.17 -0.84
CA ARG A 398 0.52 -15.41 -1.03
C ARG A 398 1.19 -15.77 0.30
N SER A 399 1.25 -17.05 0.63
CA SER A 399 1.76 -17.47 1.93
C SER A 399 2.55 -18.77 1.89
N ARG A 400 3.52 -18.91 2.79
CA ARG A 400 4.32 -20.12 2.99
C ARG A 400 4.47 -20.40 4.49
N TYR A 401 4.20 -21.62 4.91
CA TYR A 401 4.42 -22.04 6.29
C TYR A 401 5.90 -22.31 6.56
N CYS A 402 6.43 -21.79 7.66
CA CYS A 402 7.79 -22.04 8.10
C CYS A 402 7.87 -23.27 9.01
N ASN A 403 8.59 -24.29 8.57
CA ASN A 403 8.81 -25.52 9.32
C ASN A 403 10.31 -25.73 9.58
N ASN A 404 10.77 -25.45 10.80
CA ASN A 404 12.14 -25.68 11.25
C ASN A 404 13.20 -25.12 10.27
N GLY A 405 13.04 -23.86 9.87
CA GLY A 405 13.95 -23.13 8.99
C GLY A 405 13.73 -23.37 7.50
N THR A 406 12.76 -24.20 7.10
CA THR A 406 12.41 -24.46 5.69
C THR A 406 10.97 -24.08 5.39
N TYR A 407 10.75 -23.40 4.26
CA TYR A 407 9.40 -23.08 3.80
C TYR A 407 8.70 -24.25 3.13
N ALA A 408 7.43 -24.45 3.49
CA ALA A 408 6.51 -25.33 2.78
C ALA A 408 6.14 -24.78 1.39
N GLU A 409 5.31 -25.53 0.67
CA GLU A 409 4.73 -25.10 -0.61
C GLU A 409 3.92 -23.81 -0.45
N GLU A 410 3.91 -23.02 -1.53
CA GLU A 410 3.20 -21.77 -1.59
C GLU A 410 1.68 -21.99 -1.68
N VAL A 411 0.94 -21.24 -0.87
CA VAL A 411 -0.51 -21.12 -0.95
C VAL A 411 -0.85 -19.75 -1.54
N VAL A 412 -1.50 -19.76 -2.70
CA VAL A 412 -1.92 -18.56 -3.43
C VAL A 412 -3.39 -18.27 -3.15
N ALA A 413 -3.66 -17.20 -2.41
CA ALA A 413 -5.01 -16.68 -2.18
C ALA A 413 -5.10 -15.27 -2.77
N CYS A 414 -4.91 -15.18 -4.10
CA CYS A 414 -5.00 -13.94 -4.87
C CYS A 414 -6.24 -13.95 -5.76
N TYR A 415 -6.94 -12.82 -5.82
CA TYR A 415 -8.14 -12.63 -6.62
C TYR A 415 -8.07 -11.29 -7.37
N PRO A 416 -8.67 -11.16 -8.57
CA PRO A 416 -8.67 -9.91 -9.32
C PRO A 416 -9.20 -8.74 -8.49
N SER A 417 -8.41 -7.68 -8.32
CA SER A 417 -8.90 -6.43 -7.73
C SER A 417 -9.97 -5.81 -8.62
N ILE A 418 -10.88 -5.03 -8.05
CA ILE A 418 -11.82 -4.21 -8.84
C ILE A 418 -11.07 -3.43 -9.94
N PRO A 419 -11.59 -3.34 -11.18
CA PRO A 419 -10.87 -2.62 -12.23
C PRO A 419 -10.70 -1.16 -11.82
N GLN A 420 -9.52 -0.58 -12.08
CA GLN A 420 -9.13 0.73 -11.56
C GLN A 420 -9.38 1.87 -12.54
N GLY A 421 -9.56 1.57 -13.83
CA GLY A 421 -9.82 2.60 -14.83
C GLY A 421 -10.18 2.09 -16.21
N ILE A 422 -10.90 2.94 -16.95
CA ILE A 422 -11.14 2.80 -18.39
C ILE A 422 -11.15 4.19 -19.05
N ASP A 423 -10.38 4.35 -20.12
CA ASP A 423 -10.31 5.60 -20.88
C ASP A 423 -10.29 5.33 -22.39
N TYR A 424 -11.21 5.95 -23.13
CA TYR A 424 -11.25 5.90 -24.60
C TYR A 424 -10.43 7.02 -25.26
N GLY A 425 -9.78 7.88 -24.46
CA GLY A 425 -9.03 9.06 -24.92
C GLY A 425 -9.92 10.22 -25.38
N ALA A 426 -11.24 10.05 -25.38
CA ALA A 426 -12.22 11.07 -25.73
C ALA A 426 -13.57 10.82 -25.04
N THR A 427 -14.20 11.90 -24.58
CA THR A 427 -15.55 11.87 -24.00
C THR A 427 -16.66 11.88 -25.05
N THR A 428 -16.32 12.23 -26.31
CA THR A 428 -17.24 12.21 -27.45
C THR A 428 -16.54 11.61 -28.66
N LEU A 429 -17.02 10.46 -29.11
CA LEU A 429 -16.61 9.81 -30.35
C LEU A 429 -17.42 10.38 -31.51
N LYS A 430 -16.75 11.17 -32.37
CA LYS A 430 -17.33 11.68 -33.62
C LYS A 430 -17.02 10.71 -34.74
N LEU A 431 -18.01 9.94 -35.15
CA LEU A 431 -17.91 8.91 -36.17
C LEU A 431 -18.59 9.37 -37.47
N THR A 432 -18.21 8.76 -38.59
CA THR A 432 -18.84 9.02 -39.89
C THR A 432 -19.53 7.75 -40.36
N GLN A 433 -20.77 7.86 -40.83
CA GLN A 433 -21.55 6.76 -41.36
C GLN A 433 -20.75 5.99 -42.43
N ASN A 434 -20.82 4.65 -42.40
CA ASN A 434 -20.12 3.72 -43.30
C ASN A 434 -18.58 3.78 -43.27
N LYS A 435 -17.97 4.56 -42.38
CA LYS A 435 -16.51 4.57 -42.16
C LYS A 435 -16.15 3.55 -41.09
N GLU A 436 -15.07 2.80 -41.33
CA GLU A 436 -14.52 1.85 -40.35
C GLU A 436 -14.09 2.57 -39.07
N VAL A 437 -14.40 1.97 -37.93
CA VAL A 437 -14.08 2.45 -36.59
C VAL A 437 -13.33 1.34 -35.85
N ASN A 438 -12.26 1.70 -35.16
CA ASN A 438 -11.57 0.86 -34.19
C ASN A 438 -11.03 1.76 -33.08
N VAL A 439 -11.82 1.95 -32.03
CA VAL A 439 -11.41 2.74 -30.85
C VAL A 439 -11.11 1.75 -29.73
N VAL A 440 -9.85 1.68 -29.34
CA VAL A 440 -9.37 0.79 -28.27
C VAL A 440 -9.19 1.63 -27.00
N PRO A 441 -9.88 1.32 -25.90
CA PRO A 441 -9.65 2.02 -24.64
C PRO A 441 -8.39 1.51 -23.94
N THR A 442 -7.84 2.33 -23.06
CA THR A 442 -6.91 1.87 -22.02
C THR A 442 -7.73 1.37 -20.84
N ILE A 443 -7.54 0.11 -20.45
CA ILE A 443 -8.17 -0.48 -19.27
C ILE A 443 -7.08 -0.82 -18.24
N ILE A 444 -7.29 -0.42 -16.99
CA ILE A 444 -6.46 -0.82 -15.85
C ILE A 444 -7.27 -1.85 -15.07
N GLY A 445 -7.02 -3.13 -15.35
CA GLY A 445 -7.73 -4.25 -14.72
C GLY A 445 -7.36 -5.57 -15.39
N VAL A 446 -7.56 -6.67 -14.67
CA VAL A 446 -7.32 -8.04 -15.16
C VAL A 446 -8.63 -8.81 -15.25
N GLU A 447 -8.66 -9.78 -16.17
CA GLU A 447 -9.80 -10.71 -16.33
C GLU A 447 -11.16 -10.00 -16.51
N VAL A 448 -11.14 -8.89 -17.26
CA VAL A 448 -12.31 -8.02 -17.40
C VAL A 448 -13.27 -8.48 -18.48
N THR A 449 -14.55 -8.15 -18.27
CA THR A 449 -15.61 -8.16 -19.28
C THR A 449 -16.21 -6.77 -19.39
N VAL A 450 -16.27 -6.24 -20.60
CA VAL A 450 -16.75 -4.89 -20.91
C VAL A 450 -18.13 -4.96 -21.58
N THR A 451 -19.06 -4.15 -21.08
CA THR A 451 -20.41 -4.03 -21.62
C THR A 451 -20.80 -2.58 -21.85
N SER A 452 -21.79 -2.32 -22.71
CA SER A 452 -22.33 -0.98 -22.95
C SER A 452 -23.83 -0.94 -22.77
N PHE A 453 -24.35 0.13 -22.15
CA PHE A 453 -25.77 0.43 -22.11
C PHE A 453 -26.04 1.90 -22.49
N PRO A 454 -26.96 2.17 -23.44
CA PRO A 454 -27.71 1.22 -24.26
C PRO A 454 -26.81 0.47 -25.26
N MET A 455 -27.36 -0.49 -26.02
CA MET A 455 -26.61 -1.17 -27.09
C MET A 455 -26.08 -0.14 -28.10
N LEU A 456 -24.84 -0.33 -28.56
CA LEU A 456 -24.18 0.56 -29.51
C LEU A 456 -25.00 0.76 -30.81
N PRO A 457 -24.80 1.89 -31.52
CA PRO A 457 -25.45 2.14 -32.81
C PRO A 457 -25.26 0.98 -33.78
N ALA A 458 -26.25 0.75 -34.65
CA ALA A 458 -26.19 -0.32 -35.64
C ALA A 458 -24.89 -0.28 -36.46
N GLY A 459 -24.25 -1.45 -36.59
CA GLY A 459 -22.97 -1.63 -37.27
C GLY A 459 -21.73 -1.38 -36.42
N LEU A 460 -21.88 -0.94 -35.16
CA LEU A 460 -20.81 -0.94 -34.16
C LEU A 460 -20.94 -2.14 -33.21
N THR A 461 -19.80 -2.69 -32.80
CA THR A 461 -19.69 -3.81 -31.86
C THR A 461 -18.68 -3.46 -30.77
N LEU A 462 -19.03 -3.74 -29.52
CA LEU A 462 -18.12 -3.69 -28.39
C LEU A 462 -17.46 -5.06 -28.22
N VAL A 463 -16.13 -5.11 -28.21
CA VAL A 463 -15.37 -6.33 -27.93
C VAL A 463 -15.31 -6.53 -26.41
N PRO A 464 -15.94 -7.57 -25.84
CA PRO A 464 -16.07 -7.68 -24.39
C PRO A 464 -14.73 -7.83 -23.63
N SER A 465 -13.71 -8.44 -24.23
CA SER A 465 -12.42 -8.68 -23.56
C SER A 465 -11.47 -7.49 -23.59
N THR A 466 -11.66 -6.54 -24.52
CA THR A 466 -10.74 -5.39 -24.70
C THR A 466 -11.44 -4.04 -24.54
N GLY A 467 -12.76 -4.02 -24.53
CA GLY A 467 -13.56 -2.80 -24.60
C GLY A 467 -13.47 -2.08 -25.95
N ALA A 468 -12.84 -2.67 -26.98
CA ALA A 468 -12.71 -1.98 -28.26
C ALA A 468 -14.08 -1.79 -28.94
N ILE A 469 -14.36 -0.57 -29.42
CA ILE A 469 -15.53 -0.26 -30.24
C ILE A 469 -15.10 -0.36 -31.71
N THR A 470 -15.66 -1.35 -32.41
CA THR A 470 -15.28 -1.70 -33.79
C THR A 470 -16.47 -1.70 -34.75
N GLY A 471 -16.21 -1.62 -36.06
CA GLY A 471 -17.22 -1.79 -37.12
C GLY A 471 -17.51 -0.51 -37.91
N LYS A 472 -18.65 -0.48 -38.61
CA LYS A 472 -19.08 0.63 -39.46
C LYS A 472 -20.48 1.10 -39.05
N PRO A 473 -20.65 2.30 -38.49
CA PRO A 473 -21.97 2.77 -38.09
C PRO A 473 -22.85 2.99 -39.32
N THR A 474 -24.04 2.40 -39.34
CA THR A 474 -24.94 2.42 -40.52
C THR A 474 -26.01 3.50 -40.45
N THR A 475 -26.28 4.03 -39.26
CA THR A 475 -27.39 4.97 -39.02
C THR A 475 -26.84 6.26 -38.44
N VAL A 476 -27.18 7.40 -39.06
CA VAL A 476 -26.91 8.73 -38.52
C VAL A 476 -27.58 8.87 -37.17
N GLN A 477 -26.87 9.43 -36.20
CA GLN A 477 -27.35 9.55 -34.83
C GLN A 477 -26.78 10.83 -34.23
N ASP A 478 -27.63 11.62 -33.59
CA ASP A 478 -27.19 12.71 -32.73
C ASP A 478 -26.35 12.19 -31.56
N SER A 479 -25.62 13.10 -30.92
CA SER A 479 -24.78 12.77 -29.78
C SER A 479 -25.60 12.07 -28.68
N ARG A 480 -25.33 10.79 -28.44
CA ARG A 480 -26.02 9.97 -27.42
C ARG A 480 -25.02 9.44 -26.41
N LYS A 481 -25.40 9.49 -25.13
CA LYS A 481 -24.60 8.98 -24.01
C LYS A 481 -24.72 7.45 -23.90
N TYR A 482 -23.58 6.80 -23.72
CA TYR A 482 -23.42 5.38 -23.44
C TYR A 482 -22.66 5.21 -22.14
N THR A 483 -23.14 4.33 -21.27
CA THR A 483 -22.42 3.87 -20.10
C THR A 483 -21.67 2.61 -20.46
N ILE A 484 -20.35 2.64 -20.32
CA ILE A 484 -19.48 1.48 -20.50
C ILE A 484 -19.15 0.94 -19.12
N SER A 485 -19.42 -0.34 -18.87
CA SER A 485 -19.12 -1.02 -17.61
C SER A 485 -17.96 -1.99 -17.83
N VAL A 486 -16.98 -1.98 -16.94
CA VAL A 486 -15.86 -2.92 -16.91
C VAL A 486 -15.98 -3.73 -15.63
N THR A 487 -16.11 -5.04 -15.77
CA THR A 487 -16.43 -5.95 -14.66
C THR A 487 -15.41 -7.09 -14.59
N ASN A 488 -14.96 -7.44 -13.40
CA ASN A 488 -14.30 -8.70 -13.09
C ASN A 488 -14.86 -9.26 -11.77
N GLU A 489 -14.24 -10.31 -11.21
CA GLU A 489 -14.68 -10.91 -9.95
C GLU A 489 -14.63 -9.94 -8.76
N GLY A 490 -13.65 -9.02 -8.73
CA GLY A 490 -13.48 -8.02 -7.67
C GLY A 490 -14.51 -6.88 -7.73
N GLY A 491 -15.17 -6.65 -8.86
CA GLY A 491 -16.26 -5.69 -8.95
C GLY A 491 -16.46 -5.07 -10.32
N THR A 492 -17.14 -3.92 -10.35
CA THR A 492 -17.47 -3.20 -11.58
C THR A 492 -17.22 -1.71 -11.43
N ILE A 493 -16.55 -1.12 -12.42
CA ILE A 493 -16.51 0.34 -12.63
C ILE A 493 -17.28 0.71 -13.89
N THR A 494 -17.66 1.99 -13.98
CA THR A 494 -18.32 2.51 -15.18
C THR A 494 -17.68 3.82 -15.63
N THR A 495 -17.70 4.05 -16.94
CA THR A 495 -17.41 5.35 -17.55
C THR A 495 -18.52 5.70 -18.55
N THR A 496 -18.56 6.94 -19.01
CA THR A 496 -19.55 7.36 -20.00
C THR A 496 -18.91 8.05 -21.19
N ILE A 497 -19.32 7.66 -22.38
CA ILE A 497 -18.91 8.26 -23.65
C ILE A 497 -20.14 8.75 -24.41
N ASN A 498 -20.01 9.80 -25.20
CA ASN A 498 -21.02 10.19 -26.17
C ASN A 498 -20.61 9.68 -27.56
N ILE A 499 -21.55 9.15 -28.32
CA ILE A 499 -21.31 8.76 -29.72
C ILE A 499 -22.20 9.62 -30.62
N LEU A 500 -21.56 10.36 -31.53
CA LEU A 500 -22.17 11.14 -32.59
C LEU A 500 -21.82 10.47 -33.93
N VAL A 501 -22.82 10.11 -34.73
CA VAL A 501 -22.61 9.55 -36.08
C VAL A 501 -23.08 10.57 -37.11
N LEU A 502 -22.13 11.16 -37.83
CA LEU A 502 -22.39 12.12 -38.91
C LEU A 502 -22.69 11.40 -40.23
N GLU A 503 -23.50 12.03 -41.08
CA GLU A 503 -23.76 11.54 -42.43
C GLU A 503 -22.48 11.44 -43.25
N ALA A 504 -22.38 10.40 -44.08
CA ALA A 504 -21.23 10.23 -44.98
C ALA A 504 -21.21 11.36 -46.03
N PRO A 505 -20.05 11.94 -46.35
CA PRO A 505 -19.97 12.96 -47.38
C PRO A 505 -20.40 12.37 -48.73
N VAL A 506 -21.44 12.95 -49.32
CA VAL A 506 -21.92 12.56 -50.64
C VAL A 506 -20.91 13.05 -51.70
N ASN A 507 -20.30 12.13 -52.45
CA ASN A 507 -19.43 12.51 -53.55
C ASN A 507 -20.27 12.92 -54.78
N TYR A 508 -20.70 14.18 -54.80
CA TYR A 508 -21.49 14.75 -55.89
C TYR A 508 -20.77 14.67 -57.24
N VAL A 509 -19.43 14.72 -57.28
CA VAL A 509 -18.65 14.57 -58.52
C VAL A 509 -18.84 13.16 -59.08
N LEU A 510 -18.76 12.13 -58.24
CA LEU A 510 -19.00 10.75 -58.65
C LEU A 510 -20.45 10.54 -59.11
N ILE A 511 -21.43 11.13 -58.41
CA ILE A 511 -22.85 11.04 -58.79
C ILE A 511 -23.08 11.74 -60.14
N VAL A 512 -22.54 12.94 -60.34
CA VAL A 512 -22.63 13.67 -61.61
C VAL A 512 -21.92 12.88 -62.71
N LEU A 513 -20.75 12.30 -62.47
CA LEU A 513 -20.06 11.43 -63.42
C LEU A 513 -20.91 10.21 -63.80
N ILE A 514 -21.53 9.53 -62.84
CA ILE A 514 -22.43 8.39 -63.10
C ILE A 514 -23.63 8.84 -63.92
N VAL A 515 -24.27 9.96 -63.56
CA VAL A 515 -25.42 10.51 -64.31
C VAL A 515 -25.01 10.92 -65.72
N VAL A 516 -23.86 11.57 -65.90
CA VAL A 516 -23.30 11.93 -67.22
C VAL A 516 -22.99 10.68 -68.04
N VAL A 517 -22.39 9.64 -67.46
CA VAL A 517 -22.13 8.37 -68.14
C VAL A 517 -23.45 7.69 -68.55
N VAL A 518 -24.45 7.65 -67.67
CA VAL A 518 -25.78 7.12 -68.00
C VAL A 518 -26.44 7.91 -69.13
N ILE A 519 -26.34 9.24 -69.13
CA ILE A 519 -26.82 10.10 -70.22
C ILE A 519 -26.06 9.79 -71.52
N ILE A 520 -24.74 9.67 -71.49
CA ILE A 520 -23.92 9.32 -72.66
C ILE A 520 -24.32 7.94 -73.21
N VAL A 521 -24.53 6.95 -72.35
CA VAL A 521 -24.97 5.60 -72.74
C VAL A 521 -26.36 5.64 -73.36
N ILE A 522 -27.31 6.38 -72.77
CA ILE A 522 -28.66 6.56 -73.34
C ILE A 522 -28.58 7.25 -74.71
N VAL A 523 -27.78 8.30 -74.86
CA VAL A 523 -27.57 8.99 -76.14
C VAL A 523 -26.95 8.05 -77.18
N ALA A 524 -25.94 7.26 -76.80
CA ALA A 524 -25.33 6.27 -77.67
C ALA A 524 -26.35 5.21 -78.13
N ILE A 525 -27.21 4.72 -77.23
CA ILE A 525 -28.29 3.77 -77.55
C ILE A 525 -29.31 4.40 -78.51
N VAL A 526 -29.73 5.65 -78.28
CA VAL A 526 -30.66 6.37 -79.17
C VAL A 526 -30.05 6.58 -80.55
N VAL A 527 -28.78 6.97 -80.64
CA VAL A 527 -28.05 7.10 -81.90
C VAL A 527 -27.96 5.73 -82.61
N LEU A 528 -27.70 4.64 -81.88
CA LEU A 528 -27.67 3.29 -82.43
C LEU A 528 -29.04 2.89 -83.00
N ILE A 529 -30.13 3.19 -82.30
CA ILE A 529 -31.52 2.93 -82.75
C ILE A 529 -31.85 3.76 -84.00
N VAL A 530 -31.41 5.03 -84.07
CA VAL A 530 -31.58 5.89 -85.26
C VAL A 530 -30.74 5.38 -86.45
N LEU A 531 -29.55 4.85 -86.21
CA LEU A 531 -28.71 4.24 -87.26
C LEU A 531 -29.29 2.91 -87.76
N LEU A 532 -29.91 2.11 -86.88
CA LEU A 532 -30.54 0.83 -87.22
C LEU A 532 -31.90 0.99 -87.95
N SER A 533 -32.61 2.10 -87.75
CA SER A 533 -33.90 2.37 -88.40
C SER A 533 -33.80 2.85 -89.87
N LYS A 534 -32.60 3.13 -90.38
CA LYS A 534 -32.38 3.47 -91.81
C LYS A 534 -32.13 2.26 -92.73
N LYS A 535 -32.02 1.03 -92.22
CA LYS A 535 -31.83 -0.17 -93.05
C LYS A 535 -32.73 -1.33 -92.61
N LYS A 536 -33.97 -1.36 -93.12
CA LYS A 536 -34.48 -2.47 -93.96
C LYS A 536 -36.00 -2.40 -94.16
N LYS A 537 -36.36 -2.41 -95.45
CA LYS A 537 -37.67 -2.58 -96.07
C LYS A 537 -37.76 -4.04 -96.57
N LYS A 538 -38.97 -4.62 -96.65
CA LYS A 538 -39.38 -5.95 -97.18
C LYS A 538 -39.08 -7.13 -96.22
N THR A 539 -39.99 -8.06 -95.90
CA THR A 539 -41.24 -8.63 -96.48
C THR A 539 -41.97 -9.39 -95.34
N GLY A 540 -43.27 -9.21 -95.06
CA GLY A 540 -44.42 -10.03 -95.54
C GLY A 540 -44.44 -11.44 -94.89
N ALA A 541 -45.45 -11.98 -94.19
CA ALA A 541 -46.91 -11.81 -94.12
C ALA A 541 -47.44 -12.34 -92.75
N LYS A 542 -48.35 -11.65 -92.00
CA LYS A 542 -49.84 -11.75 -91.95
C LYS A 542 -50.37 -13.18 -91.73
N LYS A 543 -51.33 -13.51 -90.85
CA LYS A 543 -52.40 -12.83 -90.07
C LYS A 543 -53.00 -13.94 -89.14
N SER A 544 -53.78 -13.74 -88.05
CA SER A 544 -54.84 -12.79 -87.75
C SER A 544 -55.22 -12.78 -86.25
N MET A 545 -55.49 -11.58 -85.71
CA MET A 545 -56.35 -11.31 -84.52
C MET A 545 -57.84 -11.21 -84.94
N PRO A 546 -58.78 -11.16 -83.98
CA PRO A 546 -59.31 -9.85 -83.50
C PRO A 546 -59.40 -9.79 -81.95
N LYS A 547 -58.84 -8.79 -81.24
CA LYS A 547 -59.42 -7.48 -80.83
C LYS A 547 -60.95 -7.50 -80.56
N SER A 548 -61.55 -6.84 -79.57
CA SER A 548 -61.22 -6.06 -78.36
C SER A 548 -62.46 -5.19 -78.09
N ALA A 549 -62.97 -5.12 -76.86
CA ALA A 549 -63.68 -3.95 -76.33
C ALA A 549 -63.64 -4.03 -74.79
N LYS A 550 -62.99 -3.08 -74.09
CA LYS A 550 -63.58 -1.87 -73.45
C LYS A 550 -64.78 -2.24 -72.55
N SER A 551 -64.92 -1.84 -71.29
CA SER A 551 -64.38 -0.71 -70.51
C SER A 551 -64.88 -0.82 -69.05
N ALA A 552 -64.20 -0.09 -68.14
CA ALA A 552 -64.72 0.58 -66.92
C ALA A 552 -64.87 -0.18 -65.57
N LYS A 553 -63.99 0.26 -64.64
CA LYS A 553 -64.23 0.89 -63.31
C LYS A 553 -64.94 0.10 -62.18
N ALA A 554 -64.23 0.04 -61.04
CA ALA A 554 -64.57 -0.31 -59.64
C ALA A 554 -65.88 0.34 -59.11
N PRO A 555 -66.49 -0.03 -57.94
CA PRO A 555 -65.83 -0.48 -56.69
C PRO A 555 -66.57 -1.47 -55.71
N ALA A 556 -65.77 -2.13 -54.86
CA ALA A 556 -65.91 -2.39 -53.40
C ALA A 556 -67.21 -3.03 -52.81
N PRO A 557 -67.24 -3.42 -51.51
CA PRO A 557 -67.51 -4.81 -51.10
C PRO A 557 -68.89 -5.01 -50.45
N LYS A 558 -69.41 -6.24 -50.51
CA LYS A 558 -70.61 -6.64 -49.76
C LYS A 558 -70.27 -7.02 -48.31
N PRO A 559 -71.10 -6.60 -47.34
CA PRO A 559 -70.92 -6.92 -45.93
C PRO A 559 -71.58 -8.26 -45.59
N ALA A 560 -71.00 -8.98 -44.63
CA ALA A 560 -71.71 -9.99 -43.86
C ALA A 560 -71.47 -9.71 -42.36
N GLN A 561 -72.41 -8.97 -41.77
CA GLN A 561 -72.86 -9.24 -40.39
C GLN A 561 -73.47 -10.67 -40.37
N VAL A 562 -73.58 -11.42 -39.28
CA VAL A 562 -74.03 -11.07 -37.93
C VAL A 562 -73.50 -12.13 -36.93
N LYS A 563 -73.11 -11.62 -35.76
CA LYS A 563 -72.88 -12.25 -34.44
C LYS A 563 -73.98 -13.27 -34.09
N THR A 564 -73.71 -14.33 -33.34
CA THR A 564 -73.79 -14.32 -31.86
C THR A 564 -73.05 -15.54 -31.30
N LYS A 565 -72.01 -15.34 -30.48
CA LYS A 565 -72.00 -15.45 -29.00
C LYS A 565 -72.65 -16.73 -28.45
N THR A 566 -71.83 -17.58 -27.83
CA THR A 566 -71.86 -18.03 -26.41
C THR A 566 -70.61 -18.91 -26.21
N ALA A 567 -69.52 -18.39 -25.64
CA ALA A 567 -69.11 -18.53 -24.24
C ALA A 567 -68.98 -19.98 -23.73
N VAL A 568 -67.75 -20.37 -23.34
CA VAL A 568 -67.35 -20.86 -21.99
C VAL A 568 -66.13 -21.82 -22.07
N LYS A 569 -65.09 -21.49 -21.26
CA LYS A 569 -63.92 -22.28 -20.76
C LYS A 569 -62.94 -22.82 -21.82
N VAL A 570 -61.62 -22.59 -21.74
CA VAL A 570 -60.68 -22.40 -20.61
C VAL A 570 -59.76 -21.22 -20.87
#